data_AF-A0A5C7PNB7-F1
#
_entry.id   AF-A0A5C7PNB7-F1
#
_cell.length_a   1.000
_cell.length_b   1.000
_cell.length_c   1.000
_cell.angle_alpha   90.00
_cell.angle_beta   90.00
_cell.angle_gamma   90.00
#
_symmetry.space_group_name_H-M   'P 1'
#
loop_
_entity.id
_entity.type
_entity.pdbx_description
1 polymer ?
#
loop_
_entity_poly.entity_id
_entity_poly.type
_entity_poly.pdbx_seq_one_letter_code
_entity_poly.pdbx_strand_id
1 'polypeptide(L)'
;RRHLQLIGKLMRVADVDAIQNAFLETQSSSVAATRALHELEHWRSRLLKEGDAAIGEALLVFVGVDVQQLRQLIRDAKREIEQEKPPAAARKLFQYLKRYQTA
;
A
#
# COMPACT_ATOMS: atom_id res chain seq x y z
N ARG A 1 40.97 -9.52 37.91
CA ARG A 1 39.60 -9.42 37.33
C ARG A 1 39.13 -7.95 37.37
N ARG A 2 39.44 -7.14 36.36
CA ARG A 2 38.97 -5.74 36.23
C ARG A 2 38.66 -5.29 34.79
N HIS A 3 38.95 -6.12 33.79
CA HIS A 3 38.71 -5.80 32.38
C HIS A 3 37.24 -5.94 31.94
N LEU A 4 36.43 -6.73 32.65
CA LEU A 4 35.02 -6.93 32.30
C LEU A 4 34.10 -5.77 32.74
N GLN A 5 34.53 -4.92 33.69
CA GLN A 5 33.71 -3.80 34.16
C GLN A 5 33.84 -2.54 33.29
N LEU A 6 34.88 -2.43 32.46
CA LEU A 6 35.07 -1.31 31.53
C LEU A 6 34.20 -1.47 30.27
N ILE A 7 34.00 -2.71 29.80
CA ILE A 7 33.18 -3.02 28.62
C ILE A 7 31.69 -2.72 28.88
N GLY A 8 31.18 -3.01 30.08
CA GLY A 8 29.80 -2.68 30.48
C GLY A 8 29.51 -1.18 30.71
N LYS A 9 30.55 -0.32 30.69
CA LYS A 9 30.43 1.14 30.82
C LYS A 9 30.44 1.85 29.46
N LEU A 10 31.15 1.31 28.47
CA LEU A 10 31.17 1.84 27.09
C LEU A 10 29.95 1.41 26.26
N MET A 11 29.29 0.30 26.62
CA MET A 11 28.05 -0.19 25.98
C MET A 11 26.77 0.61 26.32
N ARG A 12 26.84 1.64 27.18
CA ARG A 12 25.64 2.30 27.74
C ARG A 12 25.38 3.73 27.27
N VAL A 13 26.17 4.24 26.33
CA VAL A 13 26.08 5.65 25.88
C VAL A 13 25.73 5.79 24.39
N ALA A 14 25.69 4.72 23.59
CA ALA A 14 25.58 4.87 22.13
C ALA A 14 24.48 4.07 21.43
N ASP A 15 23.67 3.24 22.10
CA ASP A 15 22.87 2.22 21.37
C ASP A 15 21.45 1.97 21.91
N VAL A 16 20.86 2.93 22.61
CA VAL A 16 19.41 2.87 22.93
C VAL A 16 18.62 3.79 22.01
N ASP A 17 19.13 4.99 21.73
CA ASP A 17 18.46 5.95 20.83
C ASP A 17 18.57 5.55 19.35
N ALA A 18 19.67 4.93 18.91
CA ALA A 18 19.85 4.46 17.53
C ALA A 18 18.91 3.28 17.19
N ILE A 19 18.70 2.35 18.14
CA ILE A 19 17.79 1.22 17.97
C ILE A 19 16.32 1.68 18.03
N GLN A 20 15.98 2.64 18.88
CA GLN A 20 14.63 3.21 18.93
C GLN A 20 14.27 3.97 17.65
N ASN A 21 15.19 4.73 17.06
CA ASN A 21 14.95 5.40 15.78
C ASN A 21 14.80 4.40 14.62
N ALA A 22 15.66 3.38 14.52
CA ALA A 22 15.52 2.33 13.49
C ALA A 22 14.21 1.52 13.64
N PHE A 23 13.76 1.27 14.87
CA PHE A 23 12.50 0.58 15.15
C PHE A 23 11.27 1.45 14.83
N LEU A 24 11.32 2.75 15.13
CA LEU A 24 10.26 3.71 14.78
C LEU A 24 10.19 3.96 13.26
N GLU A 25 11.33 4.02 12.57
CA GLU A 25 11.39 4.09 11.10
C GLU A 25 10.77 2.84 10.46
N THR A 26 11.08 1.65 10.99
CA THR A 26 10.52 0.38 10.50
C THR A 26 9.00 0.29 10.74
N GLN A 27 8.53 0.72 11.91
CA GLN A 27 7.10 0.69 12.25
C GLN A 27 6.30 1.76 11.49
N SER A 28 6.86 2.97 11.31
CA SER A 28 6.23 4.02 10.49
C SER A 28 6.14 3.60 9.01
N SER A 29 7.17 2.92 8.47
CA SER A 29 7.13 2.37 7.11
C SER A 29 6.04 1.29 6.96
N SER A 30 5.85 0.46 7.99
CA SER A 30 4.81 -0.57 8.03
C SER A 30 3.40 0.03 8.10
N VAL A 31 3.20 1.08 8.90
CA VAL A 31 1.91 1.77 9.02
C VAL A 31 1.58 2.53 7.73
N ALA A 32 2.54 3.23 7.13
CA ALA A 32 2.36 3.92 5.86
C ALA A 32 2.06 2.94 4.71
N ALA A 33 2.81 1.84 4.61
CA ALA A 33 2.57 0.80 3.62
C ALA A 33 1.20 0.12 3.83
N THR A 34 0.81 -0.13 5.08
CA THR A 34 -0.50 -0.70 5.41
C THR A 34 -1.63 0.24 5.02
N ARG A 35 -1.49 1.55 5.30
CA ARG A 35 -2.46 2.58 4.89
C ARG A 35 -2.58 2.65 3.37
N ALA A 36 -1.46 2.67 2.66
CA ALA A 36 -1.43 2.67 1.20
C ALA A 36 -2.17 1.45 0.61
N LEU A 37 -1.99 0.26 1.20
CA LEU A 37 -2.72 -0.95 0.80
C LEU A 37 -4.24 -0.81 1.03
N HIS A 38 -4.66 -0.30 2.19
CA HIS A 38 -6.08 -0.07 2.48
C HIS A 38 -6.70 0.97 1.55
N GLU A 39 -5.98 2.03 1.19
CA GLU A 39 -6.43 3.02 0.21
C GLU A 39 -6.66 2.39 -1.17
N LEU A 40 -5.73 1.53 -1.63
CA LEU A 40 -5.92 0.78 -2.87
C LEU A 40 -7.13 -0.15 -2.82
N GLU A 41 -7.34 -0.85 -1.69
CA GLU A 41 -8.50 -1.72 -1.52
C GLU A 41 -9.82 -0.93 -1.50
N HIS A 42 -9.81 0.24 -0.89
CA HIS A 42 -10.93 1.17 -0.89
C HIS A 42 -11.25 1.61 -2.32
N TRP A 43 -10.25 2.08 -3.07
CA TRP A 43 -10.42 2.48 -4.47
C TRP A 43 -10.90 1.36 -5.36
N ARG A 44 -10.33 0.15 -5.24
CA ARG A 44 -10.80 -1.04 -5.96
C ARG A 44 -12.29 -1.26 -5.71
N SER A 45 -12.71 -1.31 -4.44
CA SER A 45 -14.09 -1.58 -4.06
C SER A 45 -15.04 -0.48 -4.55
N ARG A 46 -14.60 0.78 -4.44
CA ARG A 46 -15.35 1.95 -4.89
C ARG A 46 -15.54 1.96 -6.40
N LEU A 47 -14.48 1.71 -7.18
CA LEU A 47 -14.55 1.63 -8.65
C LEU A 47 -15.45 0.48 -9.13
N LEU A 48 -15.45 -0.66 -8.43
CA LEU A 48 -16.35 -1.77 -8.74
C LEU A 48 -17.81 -1.47 -8.38
N LYS A 49 -18.07 -0.65 -7.36
CA LYS A 49 -19.43 -0.28 -6.96
C LYS A 49 -19.98 0.87 -7.81
N GLU A 50 -19.23 1.96 -7.90
CA GLU A 50 -19.67 3.24 -8.48
C GLU A 50 -19.36 3.34 -9.99
N GLY A 51 -18.45 2.52 -10.52
CA GLY A 51 -18.12 2.52 -11.95
C GLY A 51 -17.58 3.88 -12.42
N ASP A 52 -18.13 4.39 -13.53
CA ASP A 52 -17.67 5.63 -14.17
C ASP A 52 -17.72 6.86 -13.25
N ALA A 53 -18.63 6.89 -12.26
CA ALA A 53 -18.72 8.00 -11.31
C ALA A 53 -17.45 8.13 -10.45
N ALA A 54 -16.84 7.01 -10.04
CA ALA A 54 -15.62 7.00 -9.24
C ALA A 54 -14.33 7.15 -10.08
N ILE A 55 -14.42 6.98 -11.40
CA ILE A 55 -13.24 7.08 -12.28
C ILE A 55 -12.69 8.51 -12.27
N GLY A 56 -13.56 9.53 -12.31
CA GLY A 56 -13.12 10.93 -12.29
C GLY A 56 -12.24 11.23 -11.08
N GLU A 57 -12.65 10.80 -9.89
CA GLU A 57 -11.87 11.00 -8.67
C GLU A 57 -10.62 10.11 -8.62
N ALA A 58 -10.70 8.88 -9.13
CA ALA A 58 -9.52 8.01 -9.23
C ALA A 58 -8.44 8.62 -10.13
N LEU A 59 -8.79 9.36 -11.18
CA LEU A 59 -7.82 10.05 -12.04
C LEU A 59 -7.16 11.26 -11.35
N LEU A 60 -7.81 11.85 -10.34
CA LEU A 60 -7.21 12.90 -9.52
C LEU A 60 -6.18 12.32 -8.54
N VAL A 61 -6.42 11.10 -8.03
CA VAL A 61 -5.53 10.43 -7.09
C VAL A 61 -4.38 9.70 -7.80
N PHE A 62 -4.68 8.96 -8.86
CA PHE A 62 -3.72 8.16 -9.61
C PHE A 62 -3.33 8.87 -10.91
N VAL A 63 -2.38 9.80 -10.79
CA VAL A 63 -1.89 10.58 -11.92
C VAL A 63 -1.17 9.69 -12.94
N GLY A 64 -1.50 9.85 -14.23
CA GLY A 64 -0.88 9.08 -15.32
C GLY A 64 -1.56 7.74 -15.64
N VAL A 65 -2.65 7.41 -14.95
CA VAL A 65 -3.49 6.26 -15.29
C VAL A 65 -4.13 6.47 -16.67
N ASP A 66 -4.04 5.43 -17.51
CA ASP A 66 -4.85 5.36 -18.74
C ASP A 66 -6.32 5.06 -18.37
N VAL A 67 -7.19 6.01 -18.72
CA VAL A 67 -8.64 5.97 -18.45
C VAL A 67 -9.32 4.81 -19.17
N GLN A 68 -8.93 4.51 -20.41
CA GLN A 68 -9.53 3.41 -21.17
C GLN A 68 -9.14 2.06 -20.56
N GLN A 69 -7.87 1.89 -20.19
CA GLN A 69 -7.41 0.68 -19.52
C GLN A 69 -8.09 0.49 -18.16
N LEU A 70 -8.24 1.57 -17.38
CA LEU A 70 -8.94 1.53 -16.10
C LEU A 70 -10.41 1.10 -16.27
N ARG A 71 -11.12 1.69 -17.23
CA ARG A 71 -12.51 1.33 -17.55
C ARG A 71 -12.64 -0.14 -17.96
N GLN A 72 -11.72 -0.63 -18.78
CA GLN A 72 -11.73 -2.03 -19.21
C GLN A 72 -11.57 -2.98 -18.01
N LEU A 73 -10.61 -2.72 -17.13
CA LEU A 73 -10.38 -3.52 -15.93
C LEU A 73 -11.58 -3.53 -14.98
N ILE A 74 -12.26 -2.39 -14.82
CA ILE A 74 -13.47 -2.29 -13.99
C ILE A 74 -14.60 -3.12 -14.60
N ARG A 75 -14.84 -3.03 -15.91
CA ARG A 75 -15.87 -3.82 -16.60
C ARG A 75 -15.61 -5.32 -16.50
N ASP A 76 -14.36 -5.74 -16.71
CA ASP A 76 -13.99 -7.16 -16.64
C ASP A 76 -14.19 -7.70 -15.23
N ALA A 77 -13.80 -6.93 -14.21
CA ALA A 77 -14.00 -7.31 -12.81
C ALA A 77 -15.48 -7.34 -12.40
N LYS A 78 -16.31 -6.39 -12.86
CA LYS A 78 -17.77 -6.44 -12.66
C LYS A 78 -18.37 -7.70 -13.28
N ARG A 79 -17.98 -8.01 -14.51
CA ARG A 79 -18.46 -9.20 -15.23
C ARG A 79 -18.05 -10.51 -14.53
N GLU A 80 -16.84 -10.58 -13.98
CA GLU A 80 -16.41 -11.73 -13.18
C GLU A 80 -17.26 -11.90 -11.92
N ILE A 81 -17.60 -10.81 -11.24
CA ILE A 81 -18.47 -10.83 -10.04
C ILE A 81 -19.88 -11.28 -10.41
N GLU A 82 -20.46 -10.74 -11.49
CA GLU A 82 -21.79 -11.12 -11.99
C GLU A 82 -21.85 -12.60 -12.40
N GLN A 83 -20.74 -13.17 -12.86
CA GLN A 83 -20.63 -14.57 -13.28
C GLN A 83 -20.15 -15.50 -12.16
N GLU A 84 -20.05 -15.02 -10.92
CA GLU A 84 -19.54 -15.75 -9.75
C GLU A 84 -18.16 -16.41 -9.98
N LYS A 85 -17.34 -15.79 -10.84
CA LYS A 85 -16.01 -16.28 -11.19
C LYS A 85 -14.98 -15.87 -10.15
N PRO A 86 -13.85 -16.61 -10.04
CA PRO A 86 -12.72 -16.19 -9.22
C PRO A 86 -12.28 -14.76 -9.57
N PRO A 87 -11.95 -13.90 -8.59
CA PRO A 87 -11.72 -12.48 -8.79
C PRO A 87 -10.30 -12.21 -9.36
N ALA A 88 -10.07 -12.58 -10.61
CA ALA A 88 -8.79 -12.42 -11.29
C ALA A 88 -8.64 -11.00 -11.85
N ALA A 89 -9.67 -10.45 -12.49
CA ALA A 89 -9.70 -9.07 -12.98
C ALA A 89 -9.70 -8.07 -11.83
N ALA A 90 -10.37 -8.35 -10.70
CA ALA A 90 -10.30 -7.49 -9.51
C ALA A 90 -8.87 -7.43 -8.93
N ARG A 91 -8.12 -8.54 -8.98
CA ARG A 91 -6.70 -8.58 -8.62
C ARG A 91 -5.84 -7.79 -9.62
N LYS A 92 -6.12 -7.89 -10.92
CA LYS A 92 -5.43 -7.10 -11.96
C LYS A 92 -5.69 -5.60 -11.78
N LEU A 93 -6.91 -5.19 -11.45
CA LEU A 93 -7.27 -3.80 -11.14
C LEU A 93 -6.45 -3.28 -9.96
N PHE A 94 -6.36 -4.05 -8.87
CA PHE A 94 -5.53 -3.68 -7.71
C PHE A 94 -4.05 -3.48 -8.11
N GLN A 95 -3.47 -4.44 -8.84
CA GLN A 95 -2.08 -4.34 -9.28
C GLN A 95 -1.85 -3.17 -10.24
N TYR A 96 -2.84 -2.87 -11.08
CA TYR A 96 -2.78 -1.72 -11.98
C TYR A 96 -2.74 -0.41 -11.19
N LEU A 97 -3.67 -0.20 -10.25
CA LEU A 97 -3.70 1.01 -9.40
C LEU A 97 -2.42 1.16 -8.57
N LYS A 98 -1.90 0.06 -8.02
CA LYS A 98 -0.66 0.05 -7.25
C LYS A 98 0.55 0.61 -8.03
N ARG A 99 0.58 0.47 -9.35
CA ARG A 99 1.68 1.01 -10.19
C ARG A 99 1.68 2.54 -10.28
N TYR A 100 0.56 3.17 -9.98
CA TYR A 100 0.38 4.62 -10.01
C TYR A 100 0.23 5.21 -8.60
N GLN A 101 0.33 4.39 -7.56
CA GLN A 101 0.40 4.88 -6.19
C GLN A 101 1.82 5.38 -5.94
N THR A 102 1.98 6.70 -5.86
CA THR A 102 3.19 7.34 -5.35
C THR A 102 3.33 7.02 -3.87
N ALA A 103 4.50 6.52 -3.47
CA ALA A 103 4.89 6.32 -2.08
C ALA A 103 5.20 7.66 -1.39
#